data_AF-A0A0U4B8Z0-F1
#
_entry.id   AF-A0A0U4B8Z0-F1
#
_cell.length_a   1.000
_cell.length_b   1.000
_cell.length_c   1.000
_cell.angle_alpha   90.00
_cell.angle_beta   90.00
_cell.angle_gamma   90.00
#
_symmetry.space_group_name_H-M   'P 1'
#
loop_
_entity.id
_entity.type
_entity.pdbx_description
1 polymer ?
#
loop_
_entity_poly.entity_id
_entity_poly.type
_entity_poly.pdbx_seq_one_letter_code
_entity_poly.pdbx_strand_id
1 'polypeptide(L)'
;MKGGFLLAFDPDLFEQPASVLVASGGERSRGDTDRVVQIPAPNGRFFTLFADLPPETVWEVREGPFEVREGAMAPDMSLVHACPFECADEVFVSDIVARIAEAADGARWVLDGDGALWDAEAVDPTRLRL
;
A
#
# COMPACT_ATOMS: atom_id res chain seq x y z
N MET A 1 -12.75 -5.04 -5.97
CA MET A 1 -11.45 -5.10 -6.66
C MET A 1 -10.46 -5.77 -5.73
N LYS A 2 -9.28 -6.16 -6.21
CA LYS A 2 -8.23 -6.80 -5.41
C LYS A 2 -7.24 -5.74 -4.93
N GLY A 3 -6.75 -5.82 -3.70
CA GLY A 3 -6.01 -4.73 -3.08
C GLY A 3 -5.45 -5.04 -1.70
N GLY A 4 -4.97 -3.99 -1.04
CA GLY A 4 -4.41 -4.04 0.30
C GLY A 4 -4.15 -2.63 0.82
N PHE A 5 -3.31 -2.53 1.85
CA PHE A 5 -2.99 -1.26 2.50
C PHE A 5 -1.48 -1.09 2.62
N LEU A 6 -0.98 0.09 2.25
CA LEU A 6 0.33 0.55 2.67
C LEU A 6 0.20 1.12 4.08
N LEU A 7 1.12 0.78 4.98
CA LEU A 7 1.07 1.22 6.38
C LEU A 7 2.39 1.87 6.81
N ALA A 8 2.29 2.92 7.61
CA ALA A 8 3.41 3.55 8.31
C ALA A 8 2.92 4.30 9.56
N PHE A 9 3.83 4.81 10.38
CA PHE A 9 3.47 5.74 11.47
C PHE A 9 3.37 7.20 11.01
N ASP A 10 3.67 7.50 9.74
CA ASP A 10 3.63 8.85 9.19
C ASP A 10 2.17 9.29 8.90
N PRO A 11 1.67 10.40 9.49
CA PRO A 11 0.36 10.95 9.15
C PRO A 11 0.24 11.45 7.71
N ASP A 12 1.36 11.78 7.06
CA ASP A 12 1.42 12.23 5.67
C ASP A 12 1.81 11.09 4.71
N LEU A 13 1.60 9.83 5.12
CA LEU A 13 1.95 8.60 4.39
C LEU A 13 1.58 8.63 2.90
N PHE A 14 0.53 9.32 2.47
CA PHE A 14 0.18 9.36 1.04
C PHE A 14 1.22 10.09 0.17
N GLU A 15 1.82 11.17 0.67
CA GLU A 15 2.57 12.10 -0.18
C GLU A 15 3.84 11.48 -0.76
N GLN A 16 4.57 10.73 0.06
CA GLN A 16 5.83 10.13 -0.35
C GLN A 16 5.63 8.99 -1.38
N PRO A 17 4.77 7.99 -1.16
CA PRO A 17 4.45 6.98 -2.15
C PRO A 17 3.90 7.59 -3.43
N ALA A 18 3.04 8.60 -3.32
CA ALA A 18 2.51 9.27 -4.49
C ALA A 18 3.57 10.05 -5.28
N SER A 19 4.61 10.56 -4.61
CA SER A 19 5.78 11.15 -5.29
C SER A 19 6.59 10.09 -6.04
N VAL A 20 6.85 8.94 -5.40
CA VAL A 20 7.54 7.79 -6.02
C VAL A 20 6.80 7.27 -7.25
N LEU A 21 5.48 7.16 -7.16
CA LEU A 21 4.62 6.70 -8.24
C LEU A 21 4.61 7.68 -9.43
N VAL A 22 4.52 8.99 -9.17
CA VAL A 22 4.62 10.02 -10.22
C VAL A 22 6.00 10.00 -10.89
N ALA A 23 7.08 9.91 -10.10
CA ALA A 23 8.44 9.80 -10.64
C ALA A 23 8.63 8.54 -11.50
N SER A 24 7.83 7.51 -11.26
CA SER A 24 7.81 6.25 -12.01
C SER A 24 6.88 6.27 -13.24
N GLY A 25 6.30 7.42 -13.59
CA GLY A 25 5.40 7.57 -14.74
C GLY A 25 3.91 7.46 -14.42
N GLY A 26 3.55 7.53 -13.13
CA GLY A 26 2.16 7.64 -12.69
C GLY A 26 1.60 9.06 -12.80
N GLU A 27 0.28 9.17 -12.62
CA GLU A 27 -0.46 10.42 -12.66
C GLU A 27 -1.28 10.60 -11.37
N ARG A 28 -1.25 11.81 -10.80
CA ARG A 28 -2.10 12.21 -9.67
C ARG A 28 -3.44 12.78 -10.17
N SER A 29 -4.51 12.54 -9.44
CA SER A 29 -5.80 13.21 -9.66
C SER A 29 -5.64 14.73 -9.55
N ARG A 30 -6.41 15.48 -10.33
CA ARG A 30 -6.31 16.95 -10.41
C ARG A 30 -7.19 17.71 -9.40
N GLY A 31 -8.00 16.99 -8.62
CA GLY A 31 -8.98 17.57 -7.70
C GLY A 31 -8.68 17.23 -6.24
N ASP A 32 -9.11 18.10 -5.33
CA ASP A 32 -8.86 17.98 -3.89
C ASP A 32 -9.75 16.94 -3.19
N THR A 33 -10.82 16.47 -3.83
CA THR A 33 -11.84 15.62 -3.18
C THR A 33 -11.51 14.13 -3.20
N ASP A 34 -10.69 13.67 -4.15
CA ASP A 34 -10.31 12.26 -4.28
C ASP A 34 -8.81 12.21 -4.61
N ARG A 35 -7.97 12.34 -3.58
CA ARG A 35 -6.51 12.29 -3.73
C ARG A 35 -6.09 10.87 -4.07
N VAL A 36 -5.75 10.67 -5.33
CA VAL A 36 -5.42 9.36 -5.90
C VAL A 36 -4.21 9.51 -6.80
N VAL A 37 -3.37 8.48 -6.85
CA VAL A 37 -2.31 8.36 -7.84
C VAL A 37 -2.41 7.01 -8.53
N GLN A 38 -2.25 7.00 -9.85
CA GLN A 38 -2.35 5.81 -10.67
C GLN A 38 -1.09 5.63 -11.50
N ILE A 39 -0.58 4.41 -11.58
CA ILE A 39 0.53 4.05 -12.48
C ILE A 39 0.12 2.86 -13.35
N PRO A 40 0.39 2.89 -14.67
CA PRO A 40 0.13 1.76 -15.55
C PRO A 40 0.95 0.53 -15.13
N ALA A 41 0.27 -0.60 -14.98
CA ALA A 41 0.89 -1.90 -14.78
C ALA A 41 1.19 -2.56 -16.16
N PRO A 42 2.16 -3.49 -16.25
CA PRO A 42 2.53 -4.16 -17.50
C PRO A 42 1.37 -4.89 -18.20
N ASN A 43 0.36 -5.32 -17.45
CA ASN A 43 -0.84 -6.00 -17.95
C ASN A 43 -1.89 -5.07 -18.58
N GLY A 44 -1.61 -3.77 -18.70
CA GLY A 44 -2.52 -2.76 -19.26
C GLY A 44 -3.61 -2.30 -18.28
N ARG A 45 -3.55 -2.70 -17.01
CA ARG A 45 -4.37 -2.16 -15.91
C ARG A 45 -3.55 -1.13 -15.12
N PHE A 46 -4.06 -0.73 -13.96
CA PHE A 46 -3.42 0.25 -13.09
C PHE A 46 -3.15 -0.33 -11.71
N PHE A 47 -2.08 0.13 -11.10
CA PHE A 47 -1.99 0.23 -9.64
C PHE A 47 -2.56 1.59 -9.24
N THR A 48 -3.51 1.60 -8.32
CA THR A 48 -4.16 2.82 -7.80
C THR A 48 -3.89 2.91 -6.32
N LEU A 49 -3.37 4.04 -5.84
CA LEU A 49 -3.20 4.35 -4.41
C LEU A 49 -4.14 5.48 -4.04
N PHE A 50 -4.87 5.29 -2.95
CA PHE A 50 -5.83 6.23 -2.40
C PHE A 50 -5.25 6.89 -1.15
N ALA A 51 -5.43 8.20 -1.00
CA ALA A 51 -4.96 8.92 0.19
C ALA A 51 -5.79 8.58 1.43
N ASP A 52 -7.10 8.44 1.24
CA ASP A 52 -8.04 8.29 2.34
C ASP A 52 -8.44 6.83 2.53
N LEU A 53 -8.44 6.39 3.79
CA LEU A 53 -8.97 5.10 4.20
C LEU A 53 -10.50 5.22 4.39
N PRO A 54 -11.33 4.52 3.59
CA PRO A 54 -12.78 4.58 3.75
C PRO A 54 -13.22 4.13 5.16
N PRO A 55 -14.13 4.84 5.84
CA PRO A 55 -14.56 4.52 7.21
C PRO A 55 -15.01 3.07 7.41
N GLU A 56 -15.63 2.48 6.39
CA GLU A 56 -16.12 1.10 6.37
C GLU A 56 -15.01 0.04 6.31
N THR A 57 -13.78 0.42 5.98
CA THR A 57 -12.60 -0.48 5.89
C THR A 57 -11.63 -0.30 7.07
N VAL A 58 -11.89 0.64 7.98
CA VAL A 58 -10.99 0.92 9.11
C VAL A 58 -10.74 -0.31 9.98
N TRP A 59 -11.78 -1.13 10.21
CA TRP A 59 -11.67 -2.34 11.03
C TRP A 59 -10.71 -3.39 10.41
N GLU A 60 -10.57 -3.42 9.08
CA GLU A 60 -9.65 -4.33 8.38
C GLU A 60 -8.19 -4.02 8.74
N VAL A 61 -7.88 -2.76 8.98
CA VAL A 61 -6.54 -2.29 9.38
C VAL A 61 -6.36 -2.33 10.90
N ARG A 62 -7.41 -2.06 11.69
CA ARG A 62 -7.29 -1.86 13.15
C ARG A 62 -7.52 -3.12 13.98
N GLU A 63 -8.38 -4.02 13.54
CA GLU A 63 -9.01 -5.03 14.42
C GLU A 63 -8.78 -6.49 13.98
N GLY A 64 -8.08 -6.74 12.86
CA GLY A 64 -7.93 -8.09 12.32
C GLY A 64 -7.23 -9.07 13.28
N PRO A 65 -7.47 -10.39 13.14
CA PRO A 65 -6.35 -11.30 13.29
C PRO A 65 -5.38 -11.03 12.13
N PHE A 66 -4.21 -10.48 12.43
CA PHE A 66 -3.16 -10.26 11.44
C PHE A 66 -2.23 -11.46 11.38
N GLU A 67 -1.99 -12.01 10.19
CA GLU A 67 -0.94 -13.01 10.00
C GLU A 67 0.38 -12.30 9.70
N VAL A 68 1.25 -12.18 10.71
CA VAL A 68 2.57 -11.56 10.53
C VAL A 68 3.48 -12.51 9.74
N ARG A 69 3.90 -12.09 8.54
CA ARG A 69 4.81 -12.86 7.69
C ARG A 69 6.23 -12.81 8.20
N GLU A 70 7.04 -13.77 7.77
CA GLU A 70 8.44 -13.89 8.18
C GLU A 70 9.23 -12.61 7.88
N GLY A 71 10.02 -12.15 8.86
CA GLY A 71 10.80 -10.91 8.76
C GLY A 71 10.03 -9.65 9.18
N ALA A 72 8.70 -9.66 9.16
CA ALA A 72 7.90 -8.53 9.61
C ALA A 72 7.79 -8.50 11.15
N MET A 73 7.84 -7.29 11.70
CA MET A 73 7.46 -7.02 13.08
C MET A 73 6.16 -6.23 13.08
N ALA A 74 5.10 -6.78 13.67
CA ALA A 74 3.82 -6.09 13.72
C ALA A 74 3.94 -4.76 14.47
N PRO A 75 3.50 -3.64 13.89
CA PRO A 75 3.38 -2.38 14.61
C PRO A 75 2.20 -2.45 15.58
N ASP A 76 2.13 -1.46 16.47
CA ASP A 76 0.86 -1.16 17.12
C ASP A 76 -0.13 -0.68 16.06
N MET A 77 -1.05 -1.57 15.67
CA MET A 77 -2.04 -1.31 14.62
C MET A 77 -3.01 -0.18 14.99
N SER A 78 -3.06 0.28 16.26
CA SER A 78 -3.83 1.46 16.64
C SER A 78 -3.14 2.78 16.28
N LEU A 79 -1.83 2.75 15.98
CA LEU A 79 -1.01 3.93 15.70
C LEU A 79 -0.65 4.10 14.22
N VAL A 80 -0.89 3.09 13.37
CA VAL A 80 -0.55 3.17 11.95
C VAL A 80 -1.49 4.10 11.18
N HIS A 81 -0.98 4.73 10.14
CA HIS A 81 -1.76 5.32 9.06
C HIS A 81 -1.79 4.32 7.90
N ALA A 82 -2.85 4.37 7.09
CA ALA A 82 -3.06 3.44 6.00
C ALA A 82 -3.50 4.14 4.73
N CYS A 83 -2.86 3.80 3.62
CA CYS A 83 -3.32 4.17 2.29
C CYS A 83 -3.78 2.90 1.57
N PRO A 84 -5.08 2.77 1.23
CA PRO A 84 -5.54 1.65 0.44
C PRO A 84 -4.91 1.69 -0.95
N PHE A 85 -4.67 0.52 -1.51
CA PHE A 85 -4.30 0.38 -2.92
C PHE A 85 -5.09 -0.73 -3.60
N GLU A 86 -5.23 -0.60 -4.91
CA GLU A 86 -5.84 -1.61 -5.76
C GLU A 86 -4.90 -1.97 -6.91
N CYS A 87 -4.71 -3.27 -7.13
CA CYS A 87 -3.97 -3.79 -8.27
C CYS A 87 -4.38 -5.24 -8.55
N ALA A 88 -4.16 -5.69 -9.78
CA ALA A 88 -4.46 -7.06 -10.21
C ALA A 88 -3.20 -7.89 -10.47
N ASP A 89 -2.02 -7.37 -10.15
CA ASP A 89 -0.73 -7.98 -10.45
C ASP A 89 0.17 -7.93 -9.21
N GLU A 90 0.31 -9.08 -8.54
CA GLU A 90 1.08 -9.23 -7.31
C GLU A 90 2.58 -8.96 -7.50
N VAL A 91 3.14 -9.29 -8.67
CA VAL A 91 4.55 -9.01 -9.01
C VAL A 91 4.75 -7.50 -9.10
N PHE A 92 3.85 -6.82 -9.81
CA PHE A 92 3.92 -5.37 -9.92
C PHE A 92 3.71 -4.68 -8.57
N VAL A 93 2.82 -5.19 -7.70
CA VAL A 93 2.67 -4.65 -6.33
C VAL A 93 3.96 -4.79 -5.54
N SER A 94 4.59 -5.98 -5.52
CA SER A 94 5.86 -6.18 -4.82
C SER A 94 6.94 -5.20 -5.30
N ASP A 95 7.11 -5.04 -6.61
CA ASP A 95 8.08 -4.10 -7.20
C ASP A 95 7.82 -2.64 -6.80
N ILE A 96 6.55 -2.22 -6.81
CA ILE A 96 6.15 -0.86 -6.44
C ILE A 96 6.33 -0.60 -4.96
N VAL A 97 5.92 -1.55 -4.11
CA VAL A 97 6.07 -1.46 -2.66
C VAL A 97 7.55 -1.36 -2.29
N ALA A 98 8.42 -2.17 -2.88
CA ALA A 98 9.86 -2.12 -2.64
C ALA A 98 10.43 -0.73 -2.95
N ARG A 99 10.05 -0.12 -4.08
CA ARG A 99 10.47 1.25 -4.45
C ARG A 99 9.95 2.31 -3.48
N ILE A 100 8.75 2.14 -2.96
CA ILE A 100 8.17 3.04 -1.96
C ILE A 100 8.92 2.92 -0.64
N ALA A 101 9.23 1.69 -0.22
CA ALA A 101 9.96 1.40 1.02
C ALA A 101 11.40 1.91 0.99
N GLU A 102 12.07 1.86 -0.16
CA GLU A 102 13.42 2.40 -0.37
C GLU A 102 13.50 3.92 -0.21
N ALA A 103 12.40 4.64 -0.39
CA ALA A 103 12.37 6.09 -0.24
C ALA A 103 12.21 6.48 1.25
N ALA A 104 12.84 7.59 1.66
CA ALA A 104 12.80 8.05 3.06
C ALA A 104 11.35 8.21 3.55
N ASP A 105 11.07 7.74 4.76
CA ASP A 105 9.73 7.75 5.39
C ASP A 105 8.63 7.03 4.57
N GLY A 106 9.02 6.09 3.70
CA GLY A 106 8.10 5.27 2.94
C GLY A 106 7.28 4.30 3.78
N ALA A 107 6.33 3.63 3.11
CA ALA A 107 5.56 2.54 3.71
C ALA A 107 6.51 1.51 4.33
N ARG A 108 6.21 1.13 5.58
CA ARG A 108 7.01 0.14 6.33
C ARG A 108 6.38 -1.23 6.30
N TRP A 109 5.05 -1.28 6.19
CA TRP A 109 4.33 -2.53 6.08
C TRP A 109 3.34 -2.51 4.94
N VAL A 110 3.00 -3.71 4.48
CA VAL A 110 1.87 -3.97 3.60
C VAL A 110 0.93 -4.92 4.30
N LEU A 111 -0.35 -4.56 4.38
CA LEU A 111 -1.42 -5.49 4.75
C LEU A 111 -2.10 -5.94 3.46
N ASP A 112 -2.05 -7.23 3.17
CA ASP A 112 -2.66 -7.79 1.95
C ASP A 112 -4.15 -8.12 2.14
N GLY A 113 -4.84 -8.50 1.07
CA GLY A 113 -6.29 -8.73 1.06
C GLY A 113 -6.76 -9.92 1.91
N ASP A 114 -5.85 -10.80 2.34
CA ASP A 114 -6.14 -11.92 3.24
C ASP A 114 -5.79 -11.59 4.71
N GLY A 115 -5.37 -10.36 5.00
CA GLY A 115 -5.00 -9.92 6.35
C GLY A 115 -3.58 -10.31 6.77
N ALA A 116 -2.70 -10.64 5.82
CA ALA A 116 -1.30 -10.91 6.12
C ALA A 116 -0.48 -9.61 6.11
N LEU A 117 0.33 -9.44 7.15
CA LEU A 117 1.19 -8.28 7.34
C LEU A 117 2.61 -8.60 6.89
N TRP A 118 3.11 -7.82 5.94
CA TRP A 118 4.42 -7.94 5.34
C TRP A 118 5.30 -6.76 5.72
N ASP A 119 6.62 -6.98 5.81
CA ASP A 119 7.58 -5.89 5.69
C ASP A 119 7.59 -5.43 4.23
N ALA A 120 7.49 -4.12 4.00
CA ALA A 120 7.42 -3.55 2.66
C ALA A 120 8.67 -3.86 1.81
N GLU A 121 9.85 -4.01 2.43
CA GLU A 121 11.09 -4.35 1.73
C GLU A 121 11.18 -5.85 1.37
N ALA A 122 10.31 -6.70 1.93
CA ALA A 122 10.39 -8.15 1.83
C ALA A 122 9.09 -8.82 1.34
N VAL A 123 8.25 -8.10 0.59
CA VAL A 123 7.01 -8.65 0.00
C VAL A 123 7.34 -9.70 -1.05
N ASP A 124 6.98 -10.96 -0.80
CA ASP A 124 7.11 -12.05 -1.78
C ASP A 124 5.88 -12.09 -2.71
N PRO A 125 6.02 -11.78 -4.01
CA PRO A 125 4.90 -11.72 -4.94
C PRO A 125 4.23 -13.07 -5.20
N THR A 126 4.89 -14.20 -4.90
CA THR A 126 4.29 -15.53 -5.07
C THR A 126 3.33 -15.88 -3.94
N ARG A 127 3.48 -15.21 -2.79
CA ARG A 127 2.70 -15.45 -1.57
C ARG A 127 1.77 -14.30 -1.21
N LEU A 128 1.99 -13.11 -1.75
CA LEU A 128 1.09 -11.96 -1.64
C LEU A 128 -0.31 -12.32 -2.17
N ARG A 129 -1.36 -11.86 -1.47
CA ARG A 129 -2.75 -12.07 -1.87
C ARG A 129 -3.51 -10.75 -1.91
N LEU A 130 -3.94 -10.36 -3.10
CA LEU A 130 -4.72 -9.15 -3.37
C LEU A 130 -6.21 -9.47 -3.50
#